data_AF-A0A2N5ZXE9-F1
#
_entry.id   AF-A0A2N5ZXE9-F1
#
_cell.length_a   1.000
_cell.length_b   1.000
_cell.length_c   1.000
_cell.angle_alpha   90.00
_cell.angle_beta   90.00
_cell.angle_gamma   90.00
#
_symmetry.space_group_name_H-M   'P 1'
#
loop_
_entity.id
_entity.type
_entity.pdbx_description
1 polymer ?
#
loop_
_entity_poly.entity_id
_entity_poly.type
_entity_poly.pdbx_seq_one_letter_code
_entity_poly.pdbx_strand_id
1 'polypeptide(L)' 'MKLDFEHIPAGHCENGVISSLLKYHGLNLSEAMIFGIGSGYFFAYMP' A
#
# COMPACT_ATOMS: atom_id res chain seq x y z
N MET A 1 13.21 -7.04 18.09
CA MET A 1 11.95 -6.25 18.20
C MET A 1 10.85 -7.07 17.54
N LYS A 2 9.77 -7.40 18.25
CA LYS A 2 8.61 -8.07 17.66
C LYS A 2 7.60 -6.98 17.31
N LEU A 3 7.28 -6.83 16.03
CA LEU A 3 6.28 -5.88 15.57
C LEU A 3 4.89 -6.51 15.77
N ASP A 4 3.94 -5.74 16.28
CA ASP A 4 2.54 -6.15 16.32
C ASP A 4 1.94 -5.89 14.93
N PHE A 5 2.20 -6.82 14.02
CA PHE A 5 1.84 -6.71 12.62
C PHE A 5 0.76 -7.74 12.28
N GLU A 6 -0.43 -7.23 11.98
CA GLU A 6 -1.55 -8.05 11.53
C GLU A 6 -1.36 -8.38 10.03
N HIS A 7 -1.29 -9.68 9.70
CA HIS A 7 -1.23 -10.09 8.30
C HIS A 7 -2.61 -9.97 7.64
N ILE A 8 -2.64 -9.33 6.47
CA ILE A 8 -3.84 -9.13 5.67
C ILE A 8 -3.64 -9.83 4.32
N PRO A 9 -4.57 -10.68 3.87
CA PRO A 9 -4.54 -11.24 2.52
C PRO A 9 -4.71 -10.13 1.47
N ALA A 10 -3.93 -10.18 0.40
CA ALA A 10 -3.99 -9.22 -0.70
C ALA A 10 -3.94 -9.94 -2.06
N GLY A 11 -4.59 -9.35 -3.06
CA GLY A 11 -4.60 -9.87 -4.43
C GLY A 11 -3.37 -9.50 -5.26
N HIS A 12 -2.79 -8.33 -4.98
CA HIS A 12 -1.59 -7.81 -5.65
C HIS A 12 -0.48 -7.57 -4.62
N CYS A 13 0.72 -8.03 -4.94
CA CYS A 13 1.87 -7.97 -4.03
C CYS A 13 2.19 -6.52 -3.62
N GLU A 14 2.20 -5.61 -4.57
CA GLU A 14 2.58 -4.21 -4.38
C GLU A 14 1.55 -3.49 -3.52
N ASN A 15 0.26 -3.62 -3.87
CA ASN A 15 -0.82 -2.97 -3.14
C ASN A 15 -1.00 -3.56 -1.74
N GLY A 16 -0.81 -4.88 -1.60
CA GLY A 16 -0.86 -5.57 -0.32
C GLY A 16 0.22 -5.11 0.66
N VAL A 17 1.45 -4.92 0.16
CA VAL A 17 2.55 -4.35 0.95
C VAL A 17 2.22 -2.93 1.40
N ILE A 18 1.75 -2.07 0.49
CA ILE A 18 1.40 -0.68 0.83
C ILE A 18 0.23 -0.65 1.82
N SER A 19 -0.81 -1.46 1.62
CA SER A 19 -1.99 -1.53 2.49
C SER A 19 -1.60 -1.96 3.91
N SER A 20 -0.79 -3.00 4.01
CA SER A 20 -0.35 -3.52 5.31
C SER A 20 0.61 -2.56 6.02
N LEU A 21 1.51 -1.90 5.28
CA LEU A 21 2.42 -0.89 5.84
C LEU A 21 1.65 0.32 6.37
N LEU A 22 0.72 0.86 5.58
CA LEU A 22 -0.08 2.02 5.99
C LEU A 22 -0.97 1.66 7.18
N LYS A 23 -1.58 0.47 7.19
CA LYS A 23 -2.37 -0.02 8.33
C LYS A 23 -1.53 -0.11 9.59
N TYR A 24 -0.31 -0.63 9.50
CA TYR A 24 0.62 -0.69 10.63
C TYR A 24 0.93 0.70 11.22
N HIS A 25 0.89 1.75 10.40
CA HIS A 25 1.03 3.14 10.82
C HIS A 25 -0.31 3.84 11.19
N GLY A 26 -1.40 3.09 11.31
CA GLY A 26 -2.72 3.60 11.71
C GLY A 26 -3.58 4.13 10.57
N LEU A 27 -3.14 3.99 9.31
CA LEU A 27 -3.88 4.42 8.12
C LEU A 27 -4.54 3.22 7.44
N ASN A 28 -5.84 3.04 7.68
CA ASN A 28 -6.63 1.97 7.06
C ASN A 28 -7.05 2.32 5.63
N LEU A 29 -6.21 1.99 4.65
CA LEU A 29 -6.55 2.08 3.21
C LEU A 29 -6.76 0.69 2.62
N SER A 30 -7.85 0.53 1.86
CA SER A 30 -8.10 -0.72 1.13
C SER A 30 -7.16 -0.86 -0.08
N GLU A 31 -6.98 -2.10 -0.54
CA GLU A 31 -6.18 -2.40 -1.72
C GLU A 31 -6.67 -1.64 -2.96
N ALA A 32 -8.00 -1.51 -3.12
CA ALA A 32 -8.62 -0.75 -4.20
C ALA A 32 -8.34 0.77 -4.12
N MET A 33 -8.27 1.33 -2.91
CA MET A 33 -7.91 2.74 -2.73
C MET A 33 -6.46 2.99 -3.12
N ILE A 34 -5.54 2.11 -2.71
CA ILE A 34 -4.12 2.21 -3.06
C ILE A 34 -3.94 2.10 -4.58
N PHE A 35 -4.65 1.15 -5.20
CA PHE A 35 -4.66 1.01 -6.65
C PHE A 35 -5.14 2.29 -7.35
N GLY A 36 -6.27 2.86 -6.88
CA GLY A 36 -6.81 4.12 -7.40
C GLY A 36 -5.84 5.29 -7.26
N ILE A 37 -5.25 5.48 -6.08
CA ILE A 37 -4.28 6.56 -5.82
C ILE A 37 -3.04 6.38 -6.72
N GLY A 38 -2.53 5.14 -6.83
CA GLY A 38 -1.36 4.83 -7.66
C GLY A 38 -1.60 5.03 -9.16
N SER A 39 -2.81 4.80 -9.65
CA SER A 39 -3.14 4.88 -11.08
C SER A 39 -2.96 6.27 -11.71
N GLY A 40 -2.96 7.33 -10.90
CA GLY A 40 -2.71 8.70 -11.34
C GLY A 40 -1.26 9.18 -11.17
N TYR A 41 -0.40 8.39 -10.53
CA TYR A 41 1.01 8.75 -10.34
C TYR A 41 1.82 8.37 -11.58
N PHE A 42 2.21 9.38 -12.34
CA PHE A 42 3.13 9.23 -13.47
C PHE A 42 4.50 9.81 -13.09
N PHE A 43 5.56 9.06 -13.36
CA PHE A 43 6.92 9.55 -13.24
C PHE A 43 7.43 9.95 -14.62
N ALA A 44 7.88 11.19 -14.75
CA ALA A 44 8.57 11.68 -15.95
C ALA A 44 9.95 12.18 -15.56
N TYR A 45 10.99 11.62 -16.20
CA TYR A 45 12.35 12.10 -16.09
C TYR A 45 12.63 13.03 -17.27
N MET A 46 12.74 14.34 -17.02
CA MET A 46 13.09 15.33 -18.04
C MET A 46 14.63 15.55 -18.04
N PRO A 47 15.25 15.67 -19.22
CA PRO A 47 16.71 15.85 -19.36
C PRO A 47 17.20 17.20 -18.82
#